data_AF-A0ABD1M742-F1
#
_entry.id   AF-A0ABD1M742-F1
#
_cell.length_a   1.000
_cell.length_b   1.000
_cell.length_c   1.000
_cell.angle_alpha   90.00
_cell.angle_beta   90.00
_cell.angle_gamma   90.00
#
_symmetry.space_group_name_H-M   'P 1'
#
loop_
_entity.id
_entity.type
_entity.pdbx_description
1 polymer ?
#
loop_
_entity_poly.entity_id
_entity_poly.type
_entity_poly.pdbx_seq_one_letter_code
_entity_poly.pdbx_strand_id
1 'polypeptide(L)'
;MKNLEEHSSTGSLRHLKIHTLSPLFCGLMEARPGCSSIAFGQSEEIWPFHIKSDSKTLYPNPYSWNRVANILFLDTPVGVGFSYSNNESDLLNNGDKRTAEDNLVFLLKWFERFPQYNGSDFFISGESYAGHYVPQLSQVIVKYNSATKENAINLKGFMVGNALTDDFNDQLGMFEFMWSSGLISDQTYKLLNLLCDLQSVEHPSESCENIWDIADKELGNIDPYSLFTPPCHSNVSQLSQLVRRKHRIGNRANYDPCSEKHSILYFNRPEVQTILHVDPDHKPATWETCSDVVNTNWKDSPRSVLNIYHKLIHVGLRIWMFSGNIDVVIPVTSTRYSINALKLPTVSPWRAYSTWMYINALT
;
A
#
# COMPACT_ATOMS: atom_id res chain seq x y z
N MET A 1 -13.88 -7.78 -22.73
CA MET A 1 -12.79 -8.78 -22.76
C MET A 1 -13.17 -9.95 -23.68
N LYS A 2 -12.77 -9.89 -24.96
CA LYS A 2 -12.97 -11.00 -25.92
C LYS A 2 -11.66 -11.80 -26.04
N ASN A 3 -11.83 -13.12 -26.12
CA ASN A 3 -10.97 -14.14 -26.72
C ASN A 3 -9.56 -14.35 -26.12
N LEU A 4 -9.45 -15.37 -25.25
CA LEU A 4 -8.24 -16.18 -25.13
C LEU A 4 -8.49 -17.46 -25.93
N GLU A 5 -8.00 -17.51 -27.17
CA GLU A 5 -7.73 -18.78 -27.84
C GLU A 5 -6.41 -19.33 -27.30
N GLU A 6 -6.43 -20.62 -26.98
CA GLU A 6 -5.25 -21.39 -26.61
C GLU A 6 -4.24 -21.42 -27.76
N HIS A 7 -3.05 -20.89 -27.51
CA HIS A 7 -1.86 -21.39 -28.20
C HIS A 7 -0.78 -21.78 -27.20
N SER A 8 -0.71 -23.09 -26.97
CA SER A 8 0.43 -23.75 -26.34
C SER A 8 1.66 -23.63 -27.25
N SER A 9 2.74 -23.02 -26.75
CA SER A 9 4.10 -23.47 -27.05
C SER A 9 5.11 -22.90 -26.05
N THR A 10 5.61 -23.79 -25.20
CA THR A 10 6.95 -23.82 -24.59
C THR A 10 7.46 -22.56 -23.86
N GLY A 11 7.11 -22.48 -22.57
CA GLY A 11 7.75 -21.65 -21.55
C GLY A 11 7.45 -22.20 -20.16
N SER A 12 7.86 -23.45 -19.91
CA SER A 12 7.52 -24.21 -18.71
C SER A 12 8.18 -23.62 -17.45
N LEU A 13 7.51 -22.69 -16.76
CA LEU A 13 7.67 -22.50 -15.32
C LEU A 13 7.09 -23.73 -14.60
N ARG A 14 7.78 -24.88 -14.71
CA ARG A 14 7.48 -26.09 -13.92
C ARG A 14 8.42 -26.14 -12.73
N HIS A 15 7.78 -26.40 -11.58
CA HIS A 15 8.34 -26.61 -10.24
C HIS A 15 8.61 -25.35 -9.39
N LEU A 16 7.57 -24.53 -9.17
CA LEU A 16 7.26 -24.19 -7.78
C LEU A 16 6.49 -25.39 -7.21
N LYS A 17 6.99 -26.00 -6.13
CA LYS A 17 6.22 -26.97 -5.35
C LYS A 17 4.89 -26.33 -4.99
N ILE A 18 3.80 -26.85 -5.54
CA ILE A 18 2.45 -26.60 -5.03
C ILE A 18 2.41 -27.27 -3.66
N HIS A 19 2.82 -26.53 -2.62
CA HIS A 19 2.39 -26.87 -1.29
C HIS A 19 0.89 -26.60 -1.22
N THR A 20 0.17 -27.62 -0.84
CA THR A 20 -1.26 -27.62 -0.52
C THR A 20 -1.66 -26.36 0.26
N LEU A 21 -2.62 -25.61 -0.30
CA LEU A 21 -3.35 -24.49 0.32
C LEU A 21 -2.47 -23.34 0.86
N SER A 22 -1.71 -22.68 -0.01
CA SER A 22 -1.14 -21.35 0.31
C SER A 22 -2.26 -20.30 0.34
N PRO A 23 -2.32 -19.42 1.36
CA PRO A 23 -3.32 -18.36 1.44
C PRO A 23 -3.32 -17.49 0.17
N LEU A 24 -4.51 -17.10 -0.29
CA LEU A 24 -4.67 -16.07 -1.30
C LEU A 24 -4.65 -14.72 -0.60
N PHE A 25 -3.70 -13.88 -1.00
CA PHE A 25 -3.44 -12.57 -0.45
C PHE A 25 -3.82 -11.52 -1.51
N CYS A 26 -4.80 -10.68 -1.20
CA CYS A 26 -5.28 -9.64 -2.10
C CYS A 26 -4.79 -8.26 -1.66
N GLY A 27 -4.04 -7.64 -2.57
CA GLY A 27 -3.95 -6.21 -2.89
C GLY A 27 -3.23 -5.35 -1.87
N LEU A 28 -1.95 -5.04 -2.07
CA LEU A 28 -1.35 -3.85 -1.46
C LEU A 28 -2.05 -2.62 -2.04
N MET A 29 -2.90 -1.95 -1.28
CA MET A 29 -3.45 -0.64 -1.66
C MET A 29 -2.55 0.42 -1.01
N GLU A 30 -2.40 1.62 -1.59
CA GLU A 30 -1.27 2.50 -1.27
C GLU A 30 -1.66 3.90 -0.78
N ALA A 31 -0.64 4.71 -0.47
CA ALA A 31 -0.62 5.84 0.45
C ALA A 31 -1.52 7.04 0.22
N ARG A 32 -2.08 7.17 -0.97
CA ARG A 32 -3.09 8.17 -1.30
C ARG A 32 -4.17 7.48 -2.12
N PRO A 33 -5.42 7.96 -2.06
CA PRO A 33 -6.39 7.54 -3.04
C PRO A 33 -5.86 7.82 -4.44
N GLY A 34 -5.72 6.76 -5.25
CA GLY A 34 -5.23 6.89 -6.62
C GLY A 34 -3.89 6.23 -6.94
N CYS A 35 -3.18 5.66 -5.96
CA CYS A 35 -1.88 5.01 -6.20
C CYS A 35 -1.98 3.53 -6.57
N SER A 36 -1.10 3.09 -7.47
CA SER A 36 -1.10 1.76 -8.07
C SER A 36 -0.42 0.72 -7.19
N SER A 37 -1.17 -0.34 -6.90
CA SER A 37 -0.71 -1.57 -6.24
C SER A 37 0.36 -2.31 -7.05
N ILE A 38 0.34 -2.14 -8.37
CA ILE A 38 1.35 -2.68 -9.30
C ILE A 38 2.63 -1.86 -9.25
N ALA A 39 2.51 -0.53 -9.11
CA ALA A 39 3.66 0.35 -8.98
C ALA A 39 4.48 0.02 -7.73
N PHE A 40 3.88 0.12 -6.54
CA PHE A 40 4.62 0.00 -5.29
C PHE A 40 4.67 -1.45 -4.81
N GLY A 41 3.52 -2.00 -4.41
CA GLY A 41 3.46 -3.34 -3.83
C GLY A 41 4.08 -4.43 -4.70
N GLN A 42 3.79 -4.41 -6.01
CA GLN A 42 4.40 -5.35 -6.94
C GLN A 42 5.84 -4.96 -7.28
N SER A 43 6.14 -3.74 -7.72
CA SER A 43 7.45 -3.52 -8.34
C SER A 43 8.56 -3.19 -7.34
N GLU A 44 8.20 -2.71 -6.16
CA GLU A 44 9.13 -2.07 -5.21
C GLU A 44 9.23 -2.82 -3.89
N GLU A 45 8.20 -3.60 -3.52
CA GLU A 45 8.11 -4.19 -2.18
C GLU A 45 8.19 -5.73 -2.18
N ILE A 46 7.06 -6.42 -2.42
CA ILE A 46 6.89 -7.81 -1.97
C ILE A 46 6.87 -8.85 -3.10
N TRP A 47 6.95 -8.43 -4.36
CA TRP A 47 6.96 -9.34 -5.52
C TRP A 47 8.32 -10.05 -5.69
N PRO A 48 8.39 -11.18 -6.42
CA PRO A 48 9.63 -11.92 -6.67
C PRO A 48 10.66 -11.16 -7.49
N PHE A 49 10.28 -10.06 -8.10
CA PHE A 49 11.15 -9.32 -9.01
C PHE A 49 11.02 -7.83 -8.75
N HIS A 50 12.16 -7.17 -8.65
CA HIS A 50 12.25 -5.71 -8.65
C HIS A 50 12.81 -5.21 -9.96
N ILE A 51 12.46 -3.98 -10.31
CA ILE A 51 12.95 -3.30 -11.50
C ILE A 51 14.34 -2.73 -11.22
N LYS A 52 15.31 -3.00 -12.09
CA LYS A 52 16.65 -2.39 -11.97
C LYS A 52 16.64 -0.92 -12.38
N SER A 53 17.69 -0.21 -12.01
CA SER A 53 17.89 1.20 -12.35
C SER A 53 17.96 1.51 -13.86
N ASP A 54 18.08 0.48 -14.71
CA ASP A 54 18.00 0.62 -16.17
C ASP A 54 16.56 0.70 -16.70
N SER A 55 15.57 0.56 -15.82
CA SER A 55 14.13 0.52 -16.12
C SER A 55 13.75 -0.53 -17.17
N LYS A 56 14.58 -1.57 -17.33
CA LYS A 56 14.43 -2.55 -18.41
C LYS A 56 14.51 -3.99 -17.93
N THR A 57 15.42 -4.26 -16.98
CA THR A 57 15.68 -5.60 -16.50
C THR A 57 15.18 -5.78 -15.08
N LEU A 58 14.87 -7.02 -14.72
CA LEU A 58 14.40 -7.40 -13.40
C LEU A 58 15.51 -8.09 -12.61
N TYR A 59 15.45 -8.01 -11.28
CA TYR A 59 16.30 -8.78 -10.37
C TYR A 59 15.46 -9.49 -9.30
N PRO A 60 15.87 -10.69 -8.85
CA PRO A 60 15.07 -11.47 -7.91
C PRO A 60 15.04 -10.86 -6.51
N ASN A 61 13.86 -10.87 -5.89
CA ASN A 61 13.62 -10.54 -4.49
C ASN A 61 13.68 -11.82 -3.63
N PRO A 62 14.71 -12.01 -2.79
CA PRO A 62 14.81 -13.18 -1.93
C PRO A 62 13.84 -13.14 -0.73
N TYR A 63 13.08 -12.06 -0.54
CA TYR A 63 12.14 -11.89 0.56
C TYR A 63 10.69 -11.79 0.09
N SER A 64 10.41 -12.19 -1.16
CA SER A 64 9.05 -12.11 -1.70
C SER A 64 8.04 -12.93 -0.92
N TRP A 65 6.87 -12.33 -0.71
CA TRP A 65 5.77 -12.94 0.02
C TRP A 65 5.14 -14.11 -0.74
N ASN A 66 5.33 -14.18 -2.07
CA ASN A 66 4.76 -15.26 -2.88
C ASN A 66 5.37 -16.64 -2.56
N ARG A 67 6.43 -16.68 -1.75
CA ARG A 67 7.06 -17.90 -1.24
C ARG A 67 6.14 -18.71 -0.34
N VAL A 68 5.16 -18.05 0.29
CA VAL A 68 4.23 -18.68 1.24
C VAL A 68 2.76 -18.38 0.94
N ALA A 69 2.46 -17.53 -0.06
CA ALA A 69 1.12 -17.11 -0.44
C ALA A 69 0.97 -16.99 -1.96
N ASN A 70 -0.26 -17.08 -2.46
CA ASN A 70 -0.60 -16.61 -3.81
C ASN A 70 -0.98 -15.14 -3.69
N ILE A 71 -0.36 -14.26 -4.48
CA ILE A 71 -0.56 -12.81 -4.34
C ILE A 71 -1.27 -12.26 -5.56
N LEU A 72 -2.31 -11.47 -5.31
CA LEU A 72 -3.06 -10.71 -6.30
C LEU A 72 -2.85 -9.22 -6.03
N PHE A 73 -2.23 -8.51 -6.97
CA PHE A 73 -2.18 -7.05 -6.96
C PHE A 73 -3.37 -6.52 -7.75
N LEU A 74 -4.05 -5.51 -7.19
CA LEU A 74 -5.25 -4.93 -7.78
C LEU A 74 -5.07 -3.41 -7.83
N ASP A 75 -4.90 -2.86 -9.02
CA ASP A 75 -5.01 -1.41 -9.22
C ASP A 75 -6.45 -0.98 -9.01
N THR A 76 -6.69 -0.11 -8.04
CA THR A 76 -8.02 0.33 -7.65
C THR A 76 -7.93 1.70 -6.96
N PRO A 77 -8.91 2.58 -7.15
CA PRO A 77 -10.11 2.40 -7.96
C PRO A 77 -9.88 2.66 -9.46
N VAL A 78 -10.98 2.84 -10.19
CA VAL A 78 -10.90 3.15 -11.61
C VAL A 78 -10.17 4.47 -11.86
N GLY A 79 -9.28 4.47 -12.84
CA GLY A 79 -8.36 5.58 -13.14
C GLY A 79 -6.97 5.41 -12.54
N VAL A 80 -6.73 4.36 -11.76
CA VAL A 80 -5.43 4.01 -11.18
C VAL A 80 -4.70 3.01 -12.05
N GLY A 81 -3.43 3.29 -12.36
CA GLY A 81 -2.57 2.39 -13.13
C GLY A 81 -3.20 1.98 -14.45
N PHE A 82 -3.52 0.68 -14.61
CA PHE A 82 -4.19 0.17 -15.81
C PHE A 82 -5.72 0.00 -15.68
N SER A 83 -6.30 0.36 -14.54
CA SER A 83 -7.75 0.24 -14.30
C SER A 83 -8.53 1.38 -14.96
N TYR A 84 -9.56 1.02 -15.74
CA TYR A 84 -10.32 1.96 -16.57
C TYR A 84 -11.84 1.76 -16.45
N SER A 85 -12.62 2.76 -16.89
CA SER A 85 -14.06 2.67 -17.12
C SER A 85 -14.39 3.22 -18.51
N ASN A 86 -15.47 2.72 -19.10
CA ASN A 86 -16.02 3.27 -20.34
C ASN A 86 -16.77 4.59 -20.11
N ASN A 87 -17.02 4.96 -18.86
CA ASN A 87 -17.67 6.21 -18.49
C ASN A 87 -16.67 7.11 -17.76
N GLU A 88 -16.26 8.19 -18.42
CA GLU A 88 -15.27 9.14 -17.90
C GLU A 88 -15.70 9.78 -16.56
N SER A 89 -17.01 9.94 -16.33
CA SER A 89 -17.51 10.49 -15.06
C SER A 89 -17.19 9.61 -13.84
N ASP A 90 -16.86 8.34 -14.05
CA ASP A 90 -16.45 7.44 -12.96
C ASP A 90 -15.12 7.86 -12.34
N LEU A 91 -14.19 8.40 -13.14
CA LEU A 91 -12.89 8.88 -12.69
C LEU A 91 -13.01 10.03 -11.67
N LEU A 92 -14.09 10.81 -11.79
CA LEU A 92 -14.36 11.99 -10.96
C LEU A 92 -15.28 11.71 -9.78
N ASN A 93 -15.70 10.46 -9.61
CA ASN A 93 -16.70 10.05 -8.62
C ASN A 93 -16.25 8.78 -7.88
N ASN A 94 -14.95 8.72 -7.57
CA ASN A 94 -14.35 7.71 -6.71
C ASN A 94 -14.47 8.13 -5.23
N GLY A 95 -14.45 7.15 -4.34
CA GLY A 95 -14.57 7.34 -2.90
C GLY A 95 -14.53 6.00 -2.17
N ASP A 96 -14.34 5.99 -0.86
CA ASP A 96 -14.06 4.77 -0.12
C ASP A 96 -15.19 3.73 -0.25
N LYS A 97 -16.45 4.17 -0.14
CA LYS A 97 -17.62 3.29 -0.22
C LYS A 97 -17.71 2.61 -1.58
N ARG A 98 -17.64 3.40 -2.66
CA ARG A 98 -17.71 2.88 -4.04
C ARG A 98 -16.55 1.91 -4.29
N THR A 99 -15.34 2.28 -3.89
CA THR A 99 -14.14 1.47 -4.07
C THR A 99 -14.28 0.11 -3.37
N ALA A 100 -14.82 0.06 -2.16
CA ALA A 100 -15.06 -1.19 -1.46
C ALA A 100 -16.12 -2.08 -2.16
N GLU A 101 -17.18 -1.48 -2.71
CA GLU A 101 -18.22 -2.18 -3.47
C GLU A 101 -17.68 -2.73 -4.81
N ASP A 102 -16.95 -1.92 -5.56
CA ASP A 102 -16.32 -2.29 -6.84
C ASP A 102 -15.26 -3.39 -6.64
N ASN A 103 -14.47 -3.31 -5.57
CA ASN A 103 -13.49 -4.35 -5.22
C ASN A 103 -14.15 -5.68 -4.85
N LEU A 104 -15.30 -5.67 -4.15
CA LEU A 104 -16.08 -6.90 -3.93
C LEU A 104 -16.52 -7.51 -5.26
N VAL A 105 -17.09 -6.72 -6.16
CA VAL A 105 -17.53 -7.19 -7.48
C VAL A 105 -16.37 -7.78 -8.28
N PHE A 106 -15.22 -7.12 -8.26
CA PHE A 106 -14.00 -7.63 -8.88
C PHE A 106 -13.61 -9.00 -8.30
N LEU A 107 -13.55 -9.13 -6.97
CA LEU A 107 -13.18 -10.39 -6.32
C LEU A 107 -14.13 -11.53 -6.66
N LEU A 108 -15.44 -11.28 -6.68
CA LEU A 108 -16.43 -12.29 -7.06
C LEU A 108 -16.21 -12.79 -8.50
N LYS A 109 -15.97 -11.87 -9.44
CA LYS A 109 -15.64 -12.23 -10.84
C LYS A 109 -14.28 -12.93 -10.96
N TRP A 110 -13.32 -12.55 -10.12
CA TRP A 110 -12.01 -13.18 -10.09
C TRP A 110 -12.12 -14.64 -9.62
N PHE A 111 -12.88 -14.91 -8.56
CA PHE A 111 -13.13 -16.27 -8.07
C PHE A 111 -13.96 -17.12 -9.05
N GLU A 112 -14.87 -16.50 -9.82
CA GLU A 112 -15.56 -17.16 -10.93
C GLU A 112 -14.58 -17.56 -12.04
N ARG A 113 -13.66 -16.67 -12.40
CA ARG A 113 -12.65 -16.90 -13.44
C ARG A 113 -11.56 -17.89 -13.00
N PHE A 114 -11.21 -17.90 -11.73
CA PHE A 114 -10.16 -18.73 -11.15
C PHE A 114 -10.71 -19.63 -10.03
N PRO A 115 -11.62 -20.58 -10.37
CA PRO A 115 -12.34 -21.39 -9.38
C PRO A 115 -11.44 -22.30 -8.55
N GLN A 116 -10.19 -22.55 -8.99
CA GLN A 116 -9.21 -23.31 -8.22
C GLN A 116 -8.83 -22.67 -6.88
N TYR A 117 -9.10 -21.38 -6.70
CA TYR A 117 -8.85 -20.68 -5.44
C TYR A 117 -10.09 -20.62 -4.54
N ASN A 118 -11.25 -21.10 -4.98
CA ASN A 118 -12.46 -21.12 -4.16
C ASN A 118 -12.24 -21.92 -2.88
N GLY A 119 -12.67 -21.34 -1.75
CA GLY A 119 -12.48 -21.93 -0.43
C GLY A 119 -11.06 -21.78 0.15
N SER A 120 -10.08 -21.29 -0.61
CA SER A 120 -8.74 -20.98 -0.07
C SER A 120 -8.83 -19.93 1.03
N ASP A 121 -7.97 -20.03 2.04
CA ASP A 121 -7.85 -18.98 3.05
C ASP A 121 -7.50 -17.65 2.39
N PHE A 122 -8.37 -16.65 2.58
CA PHE A 122 -8.24 -15.35 1.93
C PHE A 122 -7.86 -14.29 2.95
N PHE A 123 -6.83 -13.50 2.63
CA PHE A 123 -6.39 -12.36 3.41
C PHE A 123 -6.30 -11.13 2.52
N ILE A 124 -6.55 -9.97 3.12
CA ILE A 124 -6.38 -8.68 2.45
C ILE A 124 -5.20 -7.98 3.12
N SER A 125 -4.41 -7.24 2.36
CA SER A 125 -3.39 -6.38 2.93
C SER A 125 -3.48 -4.98 2.40
N GLY A 126 -2.66 -4.08 2.90
CA GLY A 126 -2.45 -2.79 2.27
C GLY A 126 -1.50 -1.94 3.08
N GLU A 127 -1.09 -0.83 2.50
CA GLU A 127 -0.24 0.16 3.13
C GLU A 127 -0.89 1.54 3.10
N SER A 128 -0.64 2.33 4.14
CA SER A 128 -0.99 3.74 4.18
C SER A 128 -2.49 4.02 4.01
N TYR A 129 -2.99 4.66 2.94
CA TYR A 129 -4.44 4.92 2.79
C TYR A 129 -5.27 3.62 2.71
N ALA A 130 -4.63 2.48 2.46
CA ALA A 130 -5.28 1.18 2.61
C ALA A 130 -5.79 0.88 4.02
N GLY A 131 -5.34 1.63 5.03
CA GLY A 131 -5.96 1.59 6.34
C GLY A 131 -7.46 1.93 6.31
N HIS A 132 -7.94 2.68 5.32
CA HIS A 132 -9.36 2.85 4.99
C HIS A 132 -9.89 1.70 4.14
N TYR A 133 -9.24 1.45 3.01
CA TYR A 133 -9.74 0.50 2.03
C TYR A 133 -9.90 -0.93 2.54
N VAL A 134 -8.91 -1.43 3.27
CA VAL A 134 -8.82 -2.85 3.67
C VAL A 134 -9.89 -3.21 4.69
N PRO A 135 -10.10 -2.45 5.79
CA PRO A 135 -11.24 -2.67 6.68
C PRO A 135 -12.59 -2.51 5.98
N GLN A 136 -12.74 -1.53 5.08
CA GLN A 136 -14.01 -1.28 4.40
C GLN A 136 -14.36 -2.41 3.42
N LEU A 137 -13.40 -2.90 2.62
CA LEU A 137 -13.57 -4.08 1.79
C LEU A 137 -13.89 -5.32 2.64
N SER A 138 -13.16 -5.51 3.74
CA SER A 138 -13.41 -6.61 4.68
C SER A 138 -14.84 -6.57 5.25
N GLN A 139 -15.35 -5.38 5.59
CA GLN A 139 -16.72 -5.19 6.05
C GLN A 139 -17.74 -5.56 4.97
N VAL A 140 -17.52 -5.13 3.73
CA VAL A 140 -18.41 -5.43 2.61
C VAL A 140 -18.42 -6.94 2.30
N ILE A 141 -17.26 -7.62 2.35
CA ILE A 141 -17.17 -9.09 2.20
C ILE A 141 -17.91 -9.81 3.33
N VAL A 142 -17.70 -9.41 4.60
CA VAL A 142 -18.40 -10.03 5.74
C VAL A 142 -19.92 -9.87 5.61
N LYS A 143 -20.38 -8.69 5.18
CA LYS A 143 -21.81 -8.43 4.93
C LYS A 143 -22.34 -9.31 3.79
N TYR A 144 -21.61 -9.42 2.68
CA TYR A 144 -21.95 -10.29 1.57
C TYR A 144 -22.06 -11.75 2.01
N ASN A 145 -21.02 -12.29 2.64
CA ASN A 145 -20.98 -13.67 3.15
C ASN A 145 -22.11 -13.98 4.15
N SER A 146 -22.56 -12.99 4.91
CA SER A 146 -23.67 -13.14 5.85
C SER A 146 -25.03 -13.20 5.15
N ALA A 147 -25.18 -12.53 4.01
CA ALA A 147 -26.39 -12.49 3.20
C ALA A 147 -26.49 -13.69 2.23
N THR A 148 -25.37 -14.18 1.73
CA THR A 148 -25.30 -15.28 0.75
C THR A 148 -24.33 -16.37 1.20
N LYS A 149 -24.79 -17.62 1.24
CA LYS A 149 -23.93 -18.78 1.52
C LYS A 149 -23.25 -19.35 0.27
N GLU A 150 -23.82 -19.10 -0.91
CA GLU A 150 -23.23 -19.49 -2.18
C GLU A 150 -22.11 -18.49 -2.54
N ASN A 151 -20.96 -19.00 -3.01
CA ASN A 151 -19.79 -18.22 -3.42
C ASN A 151 -19.18 -17.31 -2.33
N ALA A 152 -19.34 -17.66 -1.05
CA ALA A 152 -18.74 -16.92 0.04
C ALA A 152 -17.20 -16.92 -0.05
N ILE A 153 -16.60 -15.74 0.15
CA ILE A 153 -15.13 -15.58 0.18
C ILE A 153 -14.64 -16.01 1.57
N ASN A 154 -13.71 -16.97 1.65
CA ASN A 154 -13.19 -17.49 2.92
C ASN A 154 -12.19 -16.50 3.59
N LEU A 155 -12.66 -15.30 3.91
CA LEU A 155 -11.89 -14.22 4.54
C LEU A 155 -11.49 -14.60 5.97
N LYS A 156 -10.17 -14.68 6.21
CA LYS A 156 -9.60 -15.04 7.52
C LYS A 156 -9.07 -13.86 8.32
N GLY A 157 -8.82 -12.73 7.66
CA GLY A 157 -8.18 -11.61 8.28
C GLY A 157 -7.59 -10.62 7.29
N PHE A 158 -6.98 -9.57 7.83
CA PHE A 158 -6.24 -8.61 7.03
C PHE A 158 -5.04 -8.06 7.79
N MET A 159 -4.12 -7.46 7.04
CA MET A 159 -2.96 -6.77 7.59
C MET A 159 -2.79 -5.40 6.97
N VAL A 160 -2.36 -4.40 7.74
CA VAL A 160 -2.15 -3.05 7.21
C VAL A 160 -0.82 -2.49 7.73
N GLY A 161 0.00 -2.00 6.80
CA GLY A 161 1.29 -1.37 7.06
C GLY A 161 1.14 0.16 7.10
N ASN A 162 1.77 0.82 8.07
CA ASN A 162 1.85 2.29 8.16
C ASN A 162 0.50 2.96 7.85
N ALA A 163 -0.58 2.49 8.47
CA ALA A 163 -1.93 2.63 7.91
C ALA A 163 -2.72 3.83 8.46
N LEU A 164 -3.31 4.64 7.58
CA LEU A 164 -4.25 5.71 7.94
C LEU A 164 -5.57 5.06 8.38
N THR A 165 -5.93 5.23 9.63
CA THR A 165 -7.01 4.52 10.31
C THR A 165 -8.00 5.47 10.98
N ASP A 166 -7.50 6.58 11.53
CA ASP A 166 -8.25 7.60 12.25
C ASP A 166 -7.52 8.94 12.16
N ASP A 167 -8.11 9.89 11.43
CA ASP A 167 -7.49 11.18 11.12
C ASP A 167 -6.93 11.89 12.35
N PHE A 168 -7.69 11.92 13.45
CA PHE A 168 -7.26 12.60 14.67
C PHE A 168 -6.03 11.92 15.30
N ASN A 169 -6.10 10.60 15.52
CA ASN A 169 -5.03 9.86 16.17
C ASN A 169 -3.78 9.77 15.29
N ASP A 170 -3.96 9.66 13.98
CA ASP A 170 -2.86 9.55 13.04
C ASP A 170 -2.15 10.89 12.87
N GLN A 171 -2.87 12.01 12.76
CA GLN A 171 -2.27 13.33 12.74
C GLN A 171 -1.55 13.67 14.07
N LEU A 172 -2.18 13.36 15.21
CA LEU A 172 -1.54 13.54 16.52
C LEU A 172 -0.20 12.81 16.60
N GLY A 173 -0.18 11.54 16.17
CA GLY A 173 1.04 10.74 16.13
C GLY A 173 2.09 11.27 15.17
N MET A 174 1.67 11.74 13.99
CA MET A 174 2.55 12.30 12.97
C MET A 174 3.21 13.58 13.45
N PHE A 175 2.44 14.53 13.99
CA PHE A 175 2.96 15.78 14.52
C PHE A 175 3.93 15.55 15.69
N GLU A 176 3.61 14.63 16.60
CA GLU A 176 4.50 14.27 17.70
C GLU A 176 5.80 13.65 17.19
N PHE A 177 5.74 12.78 16.17
CA PHE A 177 6.93 12.16 15.59
C PHE A 177 7.83 13.18 14.90
N MET A 178 7.24 14.07 14.08
CA MET A 178 7.99 15.15 13.42
C MET A 178 8.69 16.04 14.43
N TRP A 179 7.98 16.47 15.47
CA TRP A 179 8.53 17.34 16.51
C TRP A 179 9.62 16.64 17.33
N SER A 180 9.34 15.44 17.84
CA SER A 180 10.30 14.68 18.67
C SER A 180 11.55 14.22 17.89
N SER A 181 11.44 14.10 16.57
CA SER A 181 12.56 13.79 15.67
C SER A 181 13.33 15.05 15.22
N GLY A 182 12.92 16.24 15.66
CA GLY A 182 13.57 17.51 15.32
C GLY A 182 13.36 17.98 13.89
N LEU A 183 12.27 17.54 13.24
CA LEU A 183 11.93 17.88 11.85
C LEU A 183 11.14 19.19 11.73
N ILE A 184 10.48 19.61 12.81
CA ILE A 184 9.67 20.82 12.86
C ILE A 184 9.91 21.61 14.15
N SER A 185 9.64 22.90 14.12
CA SER A 185 9.79 23.79 15.27
C SER A 185 8.67 23.62 16.31
N ASP A 186 8.93 24.06 17.55
CA ASP A 186 7.92 24.08 18.62
C ASP A 186 6.67 24.89 18.25
N GLN A 187 6.85 25.95 17.44
CA GLN A 187 5.76 26.79 16.98
C GLN A 187 4.91 26.04 15.95
N THR A 188 5.55 25.41 14.97
CA THR A 188 4.86 24.60 13.95
C THR A 188 4.10 23.45 14.58
N TYR A 189 4.71 22.71 15.51
CA TYR A 189 4.05 21.63 16.24
C TYR A 189 2.78 22.11 16.97
N LYS A 190 2.84 23.24 17.67
CA LYS A 190 1.65 23.81 18.36
C LYS A 190 0.55 24.22 17.39
N LEU A 191 0.91 24.84 16.27
CA LEU A 191 -0.05 25.30 15.27
C LEU A 191 -0.69 24.12 14.52
N LEU A 192 0.07 23.08 14.19
CA LEU A 192 -0.47 21.84 13.61
C LEU A 192 -1.54 21.22 14.52
N ASN A 193 -1.25 21.05 15.81
CA ASN A 193 -2.22 20.54 16.78
C ASN A 193 -3.42 21.47 17.03
N LEU A 194 -3.35 22.75 16.65
CA LEU A 194 -4.45 23.69 16.82
C LEU A 194 -5.33 23.80 15.57
N LEU A 195 -4.72 23.76 14.39
CA LEU A 195 -5.38 24.04 13.11
C LEU A 195 -5.82 22.76 12.39
N CYS A 196 -5.18 21.62 12.67
CA CYS A 196 -5.42 20.37 11.95
C CYS A 196 -6.12 19.28 12.78
N ASP A 197 -6.08 19.31 14.12
CA ASP A 197 -6.51 18.19 14.98
C ASP A 197 -7.85 17.53 14.60
N LEU A 198 -8.88 18.34 14.34
CA LEU A 198 -10.23 17.91 14.02
C LEU A 198 -10.55 18.03 12.53
N GLN A 199 -9.55 18.14 11.67
CA GLN A 199 -9.71 18.19 10.23
C GLN A 199 -9.68 16.78 9.61
N SER A 200 -10.10 16.69 8.35
CA SER A 200 -9.86 15.49 7.54
C SER A 200 -8.43 15.50 7.02
N VAL A 201 -7.80 14.33 6.91
CA VAL A 201 -6.50 14.20 6.22
C VAL A 201 -6.66 14.43 4.72
N GLU A 202 -7.71 13.86 4.10
CA GLU A 202 -7.95 14.01 2.66
C GLU A 202 -8.58 15.34 2.27
N HIS A 203 -9.44 15.89 3.13
CA HIS A 203 -10.16 17.16 2.88
C HIS A 203 -9.88 18.20 3.97
N PRO A 204 -8.63 18.65 4.16
CA PRO A 204 -8.29 19.64 5.17
C PRO A 204 -8.84 21.03 4.83
N SER A 205 -8.89 21.91 5.83
CA SER A 205 -9.14 23.33 5.59
C SER A 205 -7.89 24.05 5.08
N GLU A 206 -8.08 25.16 4.36
CA GLU A 206 -7.00 26.04 3.90
C GLU A 206 -6.05 26.45 5.03
N SER A 207 -6.56 26.67 6.26
CA SER A 207 -5.70 26.97 7.41
C SER A 207 -4.78 25.81 7.82
N CYS A 208 -5.27 24.57 7.70
CA CYS A 208 -4.47 23.39 7.97
C CYS A 208 -3.45 23.15 6.85
N GLU A 209 -3.84 23.32 5.58
CA GLU A 209 -2.93 23.24 4.44
C GLU A 209 -1.77 24.26 4.55
N ASN A 210 -2.07 25.51 4.92
CA ASN A 210 -1.05 26.54 5.06
C ASN A 210 0.00 26.23 6.14
N ILE A 211 -0.39 25.58 7.26
CA ILE A 211 0.59 25.18 8.28
C ILE A 211 1.35 23.91 7.87
N TRP A 212 0.71 23.02 7.11
CA TRP A 212 1.38 21.90 6.46
C TRP A 212 2.49 22.34 5.52
N ASP A 213 2.23 23.36 4.69
CA ASP A 213 3.25 23.95 3.80
C ASP A 213 4.46 24.52 4.56
N ILE A 214 4.26 24.96 5.80
CA ILE A 214 5.35 25.41 6.67
C ILE A 214 6.12 24.21 7.21
N ALA A 215 5.42 23.17 7.67
CA ALA A 215 6.03 21.94 8.17
C ALA A 215 6.86 21.23 7.09
N ASP A 216 6.36 21.17 5.85
CA ASP A 216 7.09 20.60 4.69
C ASP A 216 8.37 21.39 4.38
N LYS A 217 8.31 22.73 4.45
CA LYS A 217 9.51 23.58 4.31
C LYS A 217 10.52 23.35 5.43
N GLU A 218 10.07 23.13 6.66
CA GLU A 218 10.95 22.83 7.80
C GLU A 218 11.62 21.45 7.67
N LEU A 219 10.88 20.45 7.17
CA LEU A 219 11.39 19.11 6.89
C LEU A 219 12.56 19.15 5.88
N GLY A 220 12.43 19.99 4.85
CA GLY A 220 13.48 20.22 3.87
C GLY A 220 13.76 19.01 2.98
N ASN A 221 15.03 18.74 2.68
CA ASN A 221 15.43 17.67 1.74
C ASN A 221 15.59 16.32 2.45
N ILE A 222 14.52 15.88 3.10
CA ILE A 222 14.39 14.57 3.74
C ILE A 222 13.29 13.79 3.00
N ASP A 223 13.51 12.49 2.79
CA ASP A 223 12.46 11.60 2.30
C ASP A 223 11.47 11.30 3.44
N PRO A 224 10.21 11.77 3.37
CA PRO A 224 9.26 11.58 4.45
C PRO A 224 8.86 10.12 4.64
N TYR A 225 9.00 9.26 3.63
CA TYR A 225 8.70 7.83 3.76
C TYR A 225 9.80 7.05 4.46
N SER A 226 11.01 7.61 4.54
CA SER A 226 12.13 6.99 5.25
C SER A 226 13.19 8.02 5.66
N LEU A 227 13.09 8.46 6.92
CA LEU A 227 13.87 9.56 7.52
C LEU A 227 15.40 9.42 7.36
N PHE A 228 15.92 8.20 7.30
CA PHE A 228 17.37 7.94 7.28
C PHE A 228 17.90 7.44 5.92
N THR A 229 17.09 7.49 4.86
CA THR A 229 17.51 7.16 3.50
C THR A 229 17.79 8.41 2.68
N PRO A 230 18.73 8.34 1.71
CA PRO A 230 18.95 9.47 0.80
C PRO A 230 17.72 9.66 -0.11
N PRO A 231 17.31 10.91 -0.40
CA PRO A 231 16.22 11.16 -1.34
C PRO A 231 16.66 10.91 -2.78
N CYS A 232 15.67 10.71 -3.68
CA CYS A 232 15.94 10.61 -5.11
C CYS A 232 16.28 11.98 -5.71
N HIS A 233 17.54 12.21 -6.06
CA HIS A 233 17.98 13.44 -6.71
C HIS A 233 17.94 13.33 -8.24
N SER A 234 17.24 14.25 -8.91
CA SER A 234 17.18 14.35 -10.37
C SER A 234 18.46 14.90 -11.02
N ASN A 235 19.38 15.49 -10.25
CA ASN A 235 20.64 16.04 -10.76
C ASN A 235 21.80 15.79 -9.78
N VAL A 236 22.66 14.83 -10.10
CA VAL A 236 23.95 14.68 -9.41
C VAL A 236 24.91 15.75 -9.96
N SER A 237 24.86 16.96 -9.41
CA SER A 237 25.99 17.89 -9.51
C SER A 237 27.12 17.39 -8.58
N GLN A 238 28.35 17.75 -8.94
CA GLN A 238 29.61 17.11 -8.55
C GLN A 238 29.97 17.11 -7.04
N LEU A 239 29.09 17.54 -6.13
CA LEU A 239 29.34 17.51 -4.68
C LEU A 239 29.19 16.14 -4.02
N SER A 240 28.65 15.13 -4.72
CA SER A 240 28.39 13.80 -4.15
C SER A 240 29.64 12.91 -3.96
N GLN A 241 30.80 13.28 -4.51
CA GLN A 241 32.03 12.49 -4.36
C GLN A 241 32.62 12.53 -2.94
N LEU A 242 32.44 13.63 -2.21
CA LEU A 242 32.94 13.76 -0.84
C LEU A 242 32.02 13.07 0.19
N VAL A 243 30.71 13.05 -0.05
CA VAL A 243 29.72 12.40 0.84
C VAL A 243 29.70 10.88 0.67
N ARG A 244 29.94 10.36 -0.55
CA ARG A 244 30.07 8.91 -0.82
C ARG A 244 31.26 8.26 -0.09
N ARG A 245 32.29 9.03 0.28
CA ARG A 245 33.47 8.49 0.97
C ARG A 245 33.24 8.23 2.47
N LYS A 246 32.27 8.91 3.11
CA LYS A 246 32.00 8.75 4.55
C LYS A 246 30.94 7.69 4.88
N HIS A 247 30.05 7.35 3.97
CA HIS A 247 29.00 6.33 4.18
C HIS A 247 29.44 4.89 3.88
N ARG A 248 30.73 4.56 4.01
CA ARG A 248 31.26 3.18 3.90
C ARG A 248 31.22 2.39 5.21
N ILE A 249 30.52 2.88 6.22
CA ILE A 249 30.30 2.17 7.48
C ILE A 249 28.84 1.71 7.49
N GLY A 250 28.65 0.45 7.11
CA GLY A 250 27.36 -0.23 7.05
C GLY A 250 27.01 -0.62 5.63
N ASN A 251 27.17 -1.91 5.30
CA ASN A 251 26.46 -2.54 4.20
C ASN A 251 24.95 -2.43 4.48
N ARG A 252 24.34 -1.29 4.19
CA ARG A 252 22.89 -1.18 4.07
C ARG A 252 22.53 -1.87 2.76
N ALA A 253 21.49 -2.71 2.80
CA ALA A 253 20.87 -3.23 1.60
C ALA A 253 20.66 -2.08 0.60
N ASN A 254 20.86 -2.36 -0.69
CA ASN A 254 20.74 -1.39 -1.79
C ASN A 254 19.29 -0.89 -1.90
N TYR A 255 18.83 -0.03 -1.00
CA TYR A 255 17.60 0.74 -1.16
C TYR A 255 17.85 1.78 -2.25
N ASP A 256 17.07 1.71 -3.32
CA ASP A 256 17.11 2.66 -4.42
C ASP A 256 15.95 3.65 -4.23
N PRO A 257 16.20 4.89 -3.79
CA PRO A 257 15.13 5.86 -3.56
C PRO A 257 14.43 6.31 -4.85
N CYS A 258 14.96 5.93 -6.03
CA CYS A 258 14.40 6.27 -7.33
C CYS A 258 13.59 5.12 -7.96
N SER A 259 13.23 4.09 -7.18
CA SER A 259 12.45 2.92 -7.63
C SER A 259 11.17 3.31 -8.37
N GLU A 260 10.44 4.31 -7.89
CA GLU A 260 9.22 4.83 -8.52
C GLU A 260 9.45 5.27 -9.98
N LYS A 261 10.52 6.02 -10.22
CA LYS A 261 10.90 6.45 -11.58
C LYS A 261 11.21 5.25 -12.47
N HIS A 262 11.79 4.20 -11.89
CA HIS A 262 12.07 2.97 -12.62
C HIS A 262 10.78 2.25 -13.02
N SER A 263 9.79 2.20 -12.12
CA SER A 263 8.45 1.67 -12.36
C SER A 263 7.75 2.40 -13.50
N ILE A 264 7.68 3.74 -13.47
CA ILE A 264 7.06 4.57 -14.53
C ILE A 264 7.65 4.24 -15.90
N LEU A 265 8.97 4.23 -16.01
CA LEU A 265 9.65 3.96 -17.28
C LEU A 265 9.45 2.52 -17.75
N TYR A 266 9.37 1.55 -16.84
CA TYR A 266 9.20 0.14 -17.17
C TYR A 266 7.79 -0.18 -17.69
N PHE A 267 6.75 0.29 -17.01
CA PHE A 267 5.35 -0.02 -17.36
C PHE A 267 4.83 0.77 -18.58
N ASN A 268 5.49 1.87 -18.96
CA ASN A 268 5.21 2.57 -20.21
C ASN A 268 5.82 1.89 -21.46
N ARG A 269 6.59 0.81 -21.30
CA ARG A 269 7.17 0.10 -22.45
C ARG A 269 6.09 -0.72 -23.19
N PRO A 270 5.97 -0.59 -24.53
CA PRO A 270 4.96 -1.32 -25.30
C PRO A 270 5.01 -2.83 -25.12
N GLU A 271 6.21 -3.40 -25.03
CA GLU A 271 6.44 -4.83 -24.80
C GLU A 271 5.95 -5.28 -23.41
N VAL A 272 6.09 -4.43 -22.39
CA VAL A 272 5.60 -4.71 -21.04
C VAL A 272 4.08 -4.67 -21.02
N GLN A 273 3.48 -3.63 -21.59
CA GLN A 273 2.01 -3.51 -21.71
C GLN A 273 1.40 -4.69 -22.48
N THR A 274 2.08 -5.14 -23.54
CA THR A 274 1.63 -6.31 -24.32
C THR A 274 1.64 -7.60 -23.48
N ILE A 275 2.72 -7.83 -22.72
CA ILE A 275 2.87 -9.03 -21.87
C ILE A 275 1.88 -9.01 -20.70
N LEU A 276 1.57 -7.83 -20.18
CA LEU A 276 0.56 -7.65 -19.12
C LEU A 276 -0.88 -7.68 -19.66
N HIS A 277 -1.06 -7.86 -20.97
CA HIS A 277 -2.36 -7.85 -21.64
C HIS A 277 -3.18 -6.58 -21.37
N VAL A 278 -2.50 -5.43 -21.34
CA VAL A 278 -3.16 -4.13 -21.21
C VAL A 278 -4.02 -3.90 -22.45
N ASP A 279 -5.27 -3.50 -22.22
CA ASP A 279 -6.24 -3.23 -23.28
C ASP A 279 -5.78 -2.03 -24.13
N PRO A 280 -5.47 -2.20 -25.42
CA PRO A 280 -4.94 -1.12 -26.26
C PRO A 280 -5.95 0.02 -26.48
N ASP A 281 -7.25 -0.27 -26.38
CA ASP A 281 -8.31 0.72 -26.60
C ASP A 281 -8.58 1.57 -25.35
N HIS A 282 -8.14 1.11 -24.17
CA HIS A 282 -8.45 1.73 -22.88
C HIS A 282 -7.21 2.06 -22.04
N LYS A 283 -6.00 1.82 -22.55
CA LYS A 283 -4.77 2.15 -21.83
C LYS A 283 -4.62 3.66 -21.65
N PRO A 284 -4.05 4.12 -20.52
CA PRO A 284 -3.76 5.54 -20.35
C PRO A 284 -2.72 6.02 -21.37
N ALA A 285 -2.76 7.31 -21.70
CA ALA A 285 -1.78 7.93 -22.60
C ALA A 285 -0.36 7.79 -22.05
N THR A 286 -0.20 7.99 -20.74
CA THR A 286 1.00 7.68 -19.97
C THR A 286 0.55 6.96 -18.70
N TRP A 287 1.15 5.80 -18.41
CA TRP A 287 0.95 5.13 -17.14
C TRP A 287 1.77 5.84 -16.05
N GLU A 288 1.14 6.11 -14.91
CA GLU A 288 1.75 6.77 -13.76
C GLU A 288 1.53 5.93 -12.50
N THR A 289 2.38 6.13 -11.50
CA THR A 289 2.32 5.41 -10.22
C THR A 289 1.11 5.82 -9.40
N CYS A 290 0.72 7.09 -9.44
CA CYS A 290 -0.48 7.62 -8.80
C CYS A 290 -1.26 8.51 -9.77
N SER A 291 -2.59 8.48 -9.64
CA SER A 291 -3.51 9.25 -10.49
C SER A 291 -3.98 10.52 -9.78
N ASP A 292 -3.43 11.67 -10.20
CA ASP A 292 -3.81 12.98 -9.67
C ASP A 292 -5.31 13.29 -9.88
N VAL A 293 -5.88 12.80 -10.98
CA VAL A 293 -7.30 12.97 -11.28
C VAL A 293 -8.16 12.24 -10.24
N VAL A 294 -7.79 11.01 -9.88
CA VAL A 294 -8.50 10.25 -8.84
C VAL A 294 -8.30 10.92 -7.49
N ASN A 295 -7.07 11.31 -7.15
CA ASN A 295 -6.75 11.92 -5.87
C ASN A 295 -7.51 13.25 -5.65
N THR A 296 -7.44 14.16 -6.61
CA THR A 296 -8.09 15.49 -6.54
C THR A 296 -9.62 15.41 -6.48
N ASN A 297 -10.20 14.33 -6.97
CA ASN A 297 -11.65 14.16 -7.05
C ASN A 297 -12.21 13.15 -6.04
N TRP A 298 -11.41 12.72 -5.06
CA TRP A 298 -11.84 11.79 -4.03
C TRP A 298 -13.06 12.31 -3.26
N LYS A 299 -14.13 11.51 -3.17
CA LYS A 299 -15.40 11.95 -2.56
C LYS A 299 -15.48 11.63 -1.08
N ASP A 300 -16.01 10.46 -0.74
CA ASP A 300 -16.14 10.06 0.65
C ASP A 300 -14.81 9.50 1.20
N SER A 301 -14.36 10.12 2.29
CA SER A 301 -13.27 9.67 3.14
C SER A 301 -13.73 9.86 4.61
N PRO A 302 -14.32 8.83 5.25
CA PRO A 302 -14.76 8.94 6.64
C PRO A 302 -13.56 9.21 7.53
N ARG A 303 -13.67 10.08 8.54
CA ARG A 303 -12.52 10.46 9.40
C ARG A 303 -11.93 9.32 10.24
N SER A 304 -12.62 8.19 10.33
CA SER A 304 -12.23 7.07 11.17
C SER A 304 -12.89 5.79 10.69
N VAL A 305 -12.11 4.71 10.67
CA VAL A 305 -12.62 3.35 10.44
C VAL A 305 -12.53 2.47 11.69
N LEU A 306 -12.23 3.03 12.87
CA LEU A 306 -12.12 2.29 14.14
C LEU A 306 -13.39 1.48 14.48
N ASN A 307 -14.56 2.02 14.13
CA ASN A 307 -15.83 1.32 14.28
C ASN A 307 -15.92 0.03 13.43
N ILE A 308 -15.24 0.00 12.27
CA ILE A 308 -15.13 -1.16 11.41
C ILE A 308 -14.22 -2.20 12.05
N TYR A 309 -13.06 -1.79 12.57
CA TYR A 309 -12.17 -2.67 13.33
C TYR A 309 -12.90 -3.37 14.47
N HIS A 310 -13.66 -2.62 15.28
CA HIS A 310 -14.48 -3.22 16.33
C HIS A 310 -15.40 -4.32 15.79
N LYS A 311 -16.18 -4.04 14.73
CA LYS A 311 -17.09 -5.04 14.15
C LYS A 311 -16.34 -6.28 13.65
N LEU A 312 -15.23 -6.10 12.94
CA LEU A 312 -14.48 -7.18 12.32
C LEU A 312 -13.75 -8.06 13.35
N ILE A 313 -13.26 -7.49 14.45
CA ILE A 313 -12.71 -8.24 15.58
C ILE A 313 -13.78 -9.14 16.20
N HIS A 314 -15.00 -8.64 16.41
CA HIS A 314 -16.11 -9.43 16.98
C HIS A 314 -16.56 -10.57 16.06
N VAL A 315 -16.41 -10.41 14.74
CA VAL A 315 -16.66 -11.46 13.75
C VAL A 315 -15.55 -12.53 13.75
N GLY A 316 -14.43 -12.27 14.43
CA GLY A 316 -13.32 -13.23 14.59
C GLY A 316 -12.26 -13.14 13.50
N LEU A 317 -12.20 -12.03 12.76
CA LEU A 317 -11.10 -11.80 11.80
C LEU A 317 -9.77 -11.58 12.53
N ARG A 318 -8.70 -12.14 11.98
CA ARG A 318 -7.33 -11.86 12.44
C ARG A 318 -6.84 -10.55 11.81
N ILE A 319 -6.51 -9.57 12.64
CA ILE A 319 -6.10 -8.24 12.18
C ILE A 319 -4.68 -7.96 12.67
N TRP A 320 -3.81 -7.55 11.76
CA TRP A 320 -2.44 -7.14 12.09
C TRP A 320 -2.16 -5.72 11.56
N MET A 321 -1.91 -4.78 12.46
CA MET A 321 -1.35 -3.47 12.13
C MET A 321 0.16 -3.46 12.39
N PHE A 322 0.97 -3.04 11.43
CA PHE A 322 2.42 -2.90 11.55
C PHE A 322 2.89 -1.56 10.99
N SER A 323 4.04 -1.08 11.43
CA SER A 323 4.60 0.18 10.94
C SER A 323 6.13 0.13 10.89
N GLY A 324 6.71 0.68 9.82
CA GLY A 324 8.11 1.06 9.77
C GLY A 324 8.39 2.18 10.79
N ASN A 325 9.48 2.07 11.54
CA ASN A 325 9.81 3.01 12.63
C ASN A 325 10.56 4.27 12.15
N ILE A 326 10.70 4.45 10.84
CA ILE A 326 11.40 5.58 10.21
C ILE A 326 10.55 6.29 9.16
N ASP A 327 9.28 5.89 9.01
CA ASP A 327 8.28 6.59 8.21
C ASP A 327 7.79 7.83 8.98
N VAL A 328 7.78 8.98 8.33
CA VAL A 328 7.28 10.26 8.86
C VAL A 328 5.83 10.49 8.47
N VAL A 329 5.33 9.88 7.39
CA VAL A 329 3.99 10.10 6.86
C VAL A 329 2.94 9.43 7.75
N ILE A 330 3.13 8.16 8.10
CA ILE A 330 2.27 7.46 9.07
C ILE A 330 3.16 6.69 10.06
N PRO A 331 3.79 7.42 11.01
CA PRO A 331 4.76 6.85 11.91
C PRO A 331 4.15 5.82 12.88
N VAL A 332 5.03 5.08 13.53
CA VAL A 332 4.66 4.14 14.60
C VAL A 332 3.84 4.80 15.73
N THR A 333 4.01 6.09 15.98
CA THR A 333 3.23 6.87 16.95
C THR A 333 1.75 6.96 16.53
N SER A 334 1.47 7.23 15.25
CA SER A 334 0.11 7.25 14.67
C SER A 334 -0.59 5.92 14.88
N THR A 335 0.05 4.83 14.45
CA THR A 335 -0.47 3.47 14.67
C THR A 335 -0.72 3.16 16.15
N ARG A 336 0.15 3.60 17.07
CA ARG A 336 -0.03 3.40 18.51
C ARG A 336 -1.22 4.18 19.07
N TYR A 337 -1.43 5.42 18.64
CA TYR A 337 -2.60 6.20 19.05
C TYR A 337 -3.89 5.57 18.53
N SER A 338 -3.93 5.19 17.26
CA SER A 338 -5.08 4.52 16.64
C SER A 338 -5.41 3.18 17.32
N ILE A 339 -4.42 2.35 17.65
CA ILE A 339 -4.63 1.12 18.44
C ILE A 339 -5.15 1.42 19.85
N ASN A 340 -4.62 2.45 20.52
CA ASN A 340 -5.09 2.85 21.85
C ASN A 340 -6.53 3.41 21.82
N ALA A 341 -6.93 4.03 20.71
CA ALA A 341 -8.29 4.52 20.49
C ALA A 341 -9.32 3.39 20.37
N LEU A 342 -8.91 2.18 19.95
CA LEU A 342 -9.78 0.99 19.94
C LEU A 342 -10.16 0.49 21.34
N LYS A 343 -9.49 0.93 22.41
CA LYS A 343 -9.79 0.54 23.82
C LYS A 343 -9.92 -0.98 24.02
N LEU A 344 -9.12 -1.77 23.29
CA LEU A 344 -9.10 -3.22 23.42
C LEU A 344 -8.31 -3.65 24.66
N PRO A 345 -8.70 -4.76 25.33
CA PRO A 345 -7.93 -5.30 26.43
C PRO A 345 -6.57 -5.80 25.95
N THR A 346 -5.51 -5.43 26.66
CA THR A 346 -4.16 -5.93 26.37
C THR A 346 -4.04 -7.37 26.85
N VAL A 347 -3.86 -8.31 25.91
CA VAL A 347 -3.69 -9.75 26.22
C VAL A 347 -2.23 -10.07 26.58
N SER A 348 -1.28 -9.36 25.97
CA SER A 348 0.14 -9.48 26.29
C SER A 348 0.83 -8.12 26.19
N PRO A 349 1.75 -7.76 27.10
CA PRO A 349 2.52 -6.53 26.99
C PRO A 349 3.32 -6.46 25.69
N TRP A 350 3.55 -5.24 25.21
CA TRP A 350 4.47 -4.98 24.12
C TRP A 350 5.85 -5.56 24.43
N ARG A 351 6.43 -6.23 23.44
CA ARG A 351 7.76 -6.83 23.53
C ARG A 351 8.46 -6.68 22.20
N ALA A 352 9.79 -6.69 22.23
CA ALA A 352 10.58 -6.81 21.02
C ALA A 352 10.22 -8.14 20.32
N TYR A 353 9.91 -8.05 19.03
CA TYR A 353 9.85 -9.22 18.16
C TYR A 353 11.28 -9.50 17.69
N SER A 354 11.78 -10.71 17.93
CA SER A 354 13.07 -11.14 17.42
C SER A 354 12.88 -12.39 16.57
N THR A 355 13.32 -12.34 15.32
CA THR A 355 13.43 -13.50 14.43
C THR A 355 14.77 -14.19 14.65
N TRP A 356 14.99 -14.75 15.85
CA TRP A 356 16.07 -15.71 16.01
C TRP A 356 15.61 -17.05 15.42
N MET A 357 15.88 -17.30 14.13
CA MET A 357 15.89 -18.66 13.58
C MET A 357 17.21 -18.91 12.85
N TYR A 358 18.09 -19.58 13.60
CA TYR A 358 19.21 -20.40 13.19
C TYR A 358 19.25 -20.78 11.69
N ILE A 359 20.23 -20.22 10.97
CA ILE A 359 20.95 -20.99 9.96
C ILE A 359 21.97 -21.81 10.74
N ASN A 360 21.58 -23.00 11.19
CA ASN A 360 22.52 -24.09 11.41
C ASN A 360 21.98 -25.28 10.64
N ALA A 361 22.47 -25.40 9.41
CA ALA A 361 22.61 -26.69 8.78
C ALA A 361 23.62 -27.48 9.61
N LEU A 362 23.19 -28.53 10.30
CA LEU A 362 24.05 -29.66 10.64
C LEU A 362 23.20 -30.94 10.65
N THR A 363 23.46 -31.74 9.61
CA THR A 363 23.26 -33.18 9.38
C THR A 363 21.90 -33.81 9.62
#